data_AF-A0A354XED5-F1
#
_entry.id   AF-A0A354XED5-F1
#
_cell.length_a   1.000
_cell.length_b   1.000
_cell.length_c   1.000
_cell.angle_alpha   90.00
_cell.angle_beta   90.00
_cell.angle_gamma   90.00
#
_symmetry.space_group_name_H-M   'P 1'
#
loop_
_entity.id
_entity.type
_entity.pdbx_description
1 polymer ?
#
loop_
_entity_poly.entity_id
_entity_poly.type
_entity_poly.pdbx_seq_one_letter_code
_entity_poly.pdbx_strand_id
1 'polypeptide(L)' 'LPVEAILKEDYYTDDSDHVAAFDDTMQAYYQSRSSGNKNSDWSHNLTPLFDSKLRPHMRDFLVKRGFTMK' A
#
# COMPACT_ATOMS: atom_id res chain seq x y z
N LEU A 1 -5.86 6.28 4.86
CA LEU A 1 -6.42 6.76 3.59
C LEU A 1 -7.81 7.33 3.87
N PRO A 2 -8.24 8.37 3.14
CA PRO A 2 -9.62 8.84 3.13
C PRO A 2 -10.59 7.70 2.80
N VAL A 3 -11.81 7.74 3.34
CA VAL A 3 -12.81 6.69 3.11
C VAL A 3 -13.18 6.61 1.64
N GLU A 4 -13.25 7.78 0.99
CA GLU A 4 -13.55 7.99 -0.41
C GLU A 4 -12.52 7.32 -1.31
N ALA A 5 -11.27 7.18 -0.87
CA ALA A 5 -10.23 6.46 -1.61
C ALA A 5 -10.41 4.92 -1.57
N ILE A 6 -11.17 4.40 -0.60
CA ILE A 6 -11.35 2.96 -0.36
C ILE A 6 -12.74 2.49 -0.82
N LEU A 7 -13.78 3.26 -0.46
CA LEU A 7 -15.17 2.95 -0.79
C LEU A 7 -15.53 3.60 -2.12
N LYS A 8 -15.82 2.76 -3.12
CA LYS A 8 -16.27 3.18 -4.44
C LYS A 8 -17.73 2.80 -4.65
N GLU A 9 -18.52 3.75 -5.11
CA GLU A 9 -19.94 3.55 -5.42
C GLU A 9 -20.10 3.41 -6.94
N ASP A 10 -20.81 2.36 -7.35
CA ASP A 10 -21.13 1.98 -8.74
C ASP A 10 -19.95 1.62 -9.66
N TYR A 11 -18.85 2.39 -9.63
CA TYR A 11 -17.71 2.25 -10.52
C TYR A 11 -16.39 2.52 -9.81
N TYR A 12 -15.34 1.86 -10.30
CA TYR A 12 -13.98 2.16 -9.88
C TYR A 12 -13.52 3.50 -10.46
N THR A 13 -12.86 4.30 -9.66
CA THR A 13 -12.25 5.57 -10.05
C THR A 13 -10.75 5.55 -9.71
N ASP A 14 -9.98 6.34 -10.44
CA ASP A 14 -8.60 6.66 -10.06
C ASP A 14 -8.60 7.92 -9.20
N ASP A 15 -8.03 7.82 -8.00
CA ASP A 15 -8.12 8.83 -6.94
C ASP A 15 -6.73 9.17 -6.41
N SER A 16 -5.79 9.36 -7.34
CA SER A 16 -4.41 9.76 -7.03
C SER A 16 -4.33 11.00 -6.13
N ASP A 17 -5.26 11.94 -6.27
CA ASP A 17 -5.36 13.13 -5.40
C ASP A 17 -5.62 12.77 -3.93
N HIS A 18 -6.46 11.76 -3.65
CA HIS A 18 -6.71 11.30 -2.29
C HIS A 18 -5.49 10.58 -1.68
N VAL A 19 -4.69 9.93 -2.52
CA VAL A 19 -3.42 9.32 -2.09
C VAL A 19 -2.41 10.41 -1.75
N ALA A 20 -2.27 11.44 -2.59
CA ALA A 20 -1.37 12.57 -2.35
C ALA A 20 -1.71 13.31 -1.04
N ALA A 21 -2.99 13.62 -0.82
CA ALA A 21 -3.44 14.24 0.44
C ALA A 21 -3.18 13.36 1.68
N PHE A 22 -3.25 12.04 1.50
CA PHE A 22 -2.92 11.10 2.57
C PHE A 22 -1.42 11.02 2.84
N ASP A 23 -0.59 11.11 1.81
CA ASP A 23 0.87 11.15 1.95
C ASP A 23 1.31 12.36 2.78
N ASP A 24 0.75 13.55 2.53
CA ASP A 24 1.01 14.75 3.33
C ASP A 24 0.63 14.55 4.81
N THR A 25 -0.54 13.94 5.05
CA THR A 25 -1.02 13.63 6.40
C THR A 25 -0.06 12.67 7.11
N MET A 26 0.40 11.64 6.41
CA MET A 26 1.30 10.62 6.95
C MET A 26 2.71 11.16 7.17
N GLN A 27 3.19 12.06 6.31
CA GLN A 27 4.47 12.75 6.49
C GLN A 27 4.46 13.57 7.79
N ALA A 28 3.42 14.39 8.02
CA ALA A 28 3.26 15.16 9.25
C ALA A 28 3.18 14.25 10.50
N TYR A 29 2.44 13.14 10.39
CA TYR A 29 2.37 12.13 11.44
C TYR A 29 3.75 11.51 11.75
N TYR A 30 4.51 11.09 10.74
CA TYR A 30 5.82 10.50 10.96
C TYR A 30 6.84 11.49 11.53
N GLN A 31 6.77 12.77 11.13
CA GLN A 31 7.59 13.84 11.69
C GLN A 31 7.30 14.06 13.19
N SER A 32 6.02 14.09 13.58
CA SER A 32 5.64 14.30 15.00
C SER A 32 5.93 13.10 15.90
N ARG A 33 5.92 11.88 15.34
CA ARG A 33 6.06 10.62 16.11
C ARG A 33 7.51 10.21 16.34
N SER A 34 8.43 10.60 15.46
CA SER A 34 9.81 10.11 15.47
C SER A 34 10.72 11.05 16.25
N SER A 35 11.55 10.51 17.16
CA SER A 35 12.66 11.27 17.79
C SER A 35 13.84 11.52 16.83
N GLY A 36 13.69 11.19 15.55
CA GLY A 36 14.69 11.38 14.51
C GLY A 36 14.06 11.83 13.19
N ASN A 37 14.88 12.44 12.32
CA ASN A 37 14.52 13.04 11.02
C ASN A 37 14.05 12.04 9.95
N LYS A 38 13.12 11.14 10.26
CA LYS A 38 12.52 10.25 9.25
C LYS A 38 11.56 11.08 8.40
N ASN A 39 12.08 11.65 7.31
CA ASN A 39 11.27 12.33 6.30
C ASN A 39 10.78 11.30 5.28
N SER A 40 9.56 10.81 5.46
CA SER A 40 8.94 9.81 4.59
C SER A 40 7.43 9.89 4.72
N ASP A 41 6.70 9.57 3.66
CA ASP A 41 5.24 9.49 3.61
C ASP A 41 4.79 8.01 3.47
N TRP A 42 3.51 7.78 3.20
CA TRP A 42 2.96 6.44 3.13
C TRP A 42 3.35 5.71 1.85
N SER A 43 3.21 6.35 0.68
CA SER A 43 3.52 5.75 -0.62
C SER A 43 5.01 5.43 -0.76
N HIS A 44 5.93 6.32 -0.35
CA HIS A 44 7.37 6.06 -0.37
C HIS A 44 7.78 4.90 0.55
N ASN A 45 7.11 4.70 1.68
CA ASN A 45 7.38 3.54 2.54
C ASN A 45 6.89 2.22 1.92
N LEU A 46 5.87 2.25 1.06
CA LEU A 46 5.30 1.06 0.44
C LEU A 46 6.02 0.64 -0.83
N THR A 47 6.47 1.58 -1.67
CA THR A 47 7.09 1.30 -2.97
C THR A 47 8.17 0.21 -2.92
N PRO A 48 9.13 0.20 -1.96
CA PRO A 48 10.17 -0.82 -1.89
C PRO A 48 9.64 -2.24 -1.65
N LEU A 49 8.44 -2.38 -1.05
CA LEU A 49 7.82 -3.68 -0.83
C LEU A 49 7.31 -4.30 -2.12
N PHE A 50 7.01 -3.50 -3.15
CA PHE A 50 6.47 -3.96 -4.42
C PHE A 50 7.48 -3.96 -5.56
N ASP A 51 8.70 -3.47 -5.32
CA ASP A 51 9.78 -3.39 -6.31
C ASP A 51 10.33 -4.77 -6.72
N SER A 52 10.09 -5.79 -5.89
CA SER A 52 10.42 -7.18 -6.20
C SER A 52 9.22 -8.10 -5.99
N LYS A 53 9.20 -9.23 -6.69
CA LYS A 53 8.13 -10.23 -6.54
C LYS A 53 8.18 -10.82 -5.13
N LEU A 54 7.34 -10.32 -4.24
CA LEU A 54 7.20 -10.85 -2.89
C LEU A 54 6.69 -12.30 -2.94
N ARG A 55 7.37 -13.18 -2.20
CA ARG A 55 7.01 -14.59 -1.99
C ARG A 55 6.72 -15.34 -3.32
N PRO A 56 7.71 -15.45 -4.23
CA PRO A 56 7.50 -16.04 -5.55
C PRO A 56 7.08 -17.52 -5.50
N HIS A 57 7.39 -18.22 -4.40
CA HIS A 57 7.07 -19.62 -4.15
C HIS A 57 5.60 -19.89 -3.78
N MET A 58 4.78 -18.86 -3.56
CA MET A 58 3.41 -19.04 -3.05
C MET A 58 2.51 -19.87 -3.96
N ARG A 59 2.68 -19.75 -5.28
CA ARG A 59 1.93 -20.56 -6.24
C ARG A 59 2.22 -22.05 -6.05
N ASP A 60 3.50 -22.43 -6.06
CA ASP A 60 3.91 -23.83 -5.90
C ASP A 60 3.55 -24.38 -4.53
N PHE A 61 3.63 -23.54 -3.48
CA PHE A 61 3.16 -23.90 -2.15
C PHE A 61 1.67 -24.26 -2.14
N LEU A 62 0.81 -23.44 -2.77
CA LEU A 62 -0.63 -23.69 -2.84
C LEU A 62 -0.95 -24.95 -3.66
N VAL A 63 -0.26 -25.17 -4.78
CA VAL A 63 -0.39 -26.39 -5.59
C VAL A 63 -0.05 -27.63 -4.76
N LYS A 64 1.05 -27.59 -3.99
CA LYS A 64 1.44 -28.68 -3.07
C LYS A 64 0.42 -28.96 -1.97
N ARG A 65 -0.44 -27.98 -1.65
CA ARG A 65 -1.51 -28.11 -0.66
C ARG A 65 -2.84 -28.58 -1.26
N GLY A 66 -2.89 -28.88 -2.55
CA GLY A 66 -4.09 -29.37 -3.24
C GLY A 66 -5.00 -28.26 -3.79
N PHE A 67 -4.56 -26.99 -3.78
CA PHE A 67 -5.29 -25.91 -4.43
C PHE A 67 -5.00 -25.89 -5.93
N THR A 68 -6.05 -25.90 -6.75
CA THR A 68 -5.96 -25.73 -8.20
C THR A 68 -6.10 -24.27 -8.58
N MET A 69 -5.23 -23.80 -9.47
CA MET A 69 -5.32 -22.45 -10.04
C MET A 69 -6.22 -22.52 -11.29
N LYS A 70 -7.28 -21.72 -11.32
CA LYS A 70 -8.10 -21.51 -12.53
C LYS A 70 -7.46 -20.50 -13.47
#